data_AF-A0AAV0EY25-F1
#
_entry.id   AF-A0AAV0EY25-F1
#
_cell.length_a   1.000
_cell.length_b   1.000
_cell.length_c   1.000
_cell.angle_alpha   90.00
_cell.angle_beta   90.00
_cell.angle_gamma   90.00
#
_symmetry.space_group_name_H-M   'P 1'
#
loop_
_entity.id
_entity.type
_entity.pdbx_description
1 polymer ?
#
loop_
_entity_poly.entity_id
_entity_poly.type
_entity_poly.pdbx_seq_one_letter_code
_entity_poly.pdbx_strand_id
1 'polypeptide(L)'
;MYSLSIFKHLGKGKEQLKRNVFFQSVNLTANHDEPWTIFAHKKPKDGWIAYNPKTLRPPPLTGTAKALKLISWNVNGLRGLLKLDSVCIKQLAQREEFDVLCLQETKLQEKDVQIIKEKLLDGYDNSFWTCSVSKLGYSGTAIISRELEKSKPVILCGDLNCAHEEIDIYNPTGNKRSAGFTDEERQSFQKNFLNRGFVDTFRKQHPGIVGYTYWGYRHGGRKSNKGWRLDYFLASESIADNVHDSYIIPDVAGSDHCPIGLVLKL
;
A
#
# COMPACT_ATOMS: atom_id res chain seq x y z
N MET A 1 -8.29 -1.41 -20.28
CA MET A 1 -7.04 -1.38 -21.06
C MET A 1 -5.97 -0.84 -20.13
N TYR A 2 -4.93 -1.61 -19.85
CA TYR A 2 -4.16 -1.58 -18.61
C TYR A 2 -2.64 -1.47 -18.94
N SER A 3 -1.88 -0.58 -18.29
CA SER A 3 -0.44 -0.31 -18.53
C SER A 3 0.45 -0.55 -17.29
N LEU A 4 1.69 -1.01 -17.56
CA LEU A 4 2.72 -1.50 -16.66
C LEU A 4 3.95 -0.55 -16.72
N SER A 5 4.51 -0.15 -15.57
CA SER A 5 5.77 0.60 -15.50
C SER A 5 6.94 -0.35 -15.23
N ILE A 6 7.81 -0.52 -16.22
CA ILE A 6 9.09 -1.23 -16.10
C ILE A 6 10.18 -0.19 -15.85
N PHE A 7 10.82 -0.22 -14.68
CA PHE A 7 11.96 0.66 -14.38
C PHE A 7 13.26 0.07 -14.95
N LYS A 8 14.02 0.89 -15.70
CA LYS A 8 15.37 0.60 -16.17
C LYS A 8 16.32 1.62 -15.52
N HIS A 9 17.36 1.13 -14.86
CA HIS A 9 18.35 1.94 -14.17
C HIS A 9 19.30 2.61 -15.18
N LEU A 10 19.35 3.96 -15.19
CA LEU A 10 20.38 4.75 -15.85
C LEU A 10 20.82 5.86 -14.88
N GLY A 11 22.12 6.00 -14.68
CA GLY A 11 22.70 6.74 -13.57
C GLY A 11 23.24 8.14 -13.88
N LYS A 12 23.59 8.79 -12.76
CA LYS A 12 24.48 9.94 -12.51
C LYS A 12 23.95 11.38 -12.71
N GLY A 13 24.15 12.17 -11.65
CA GLY A 13 24.22 13.64 -11.67
C GLY A 13 23.79 14.25 -10.33
N LYS A 14 24.74 14.60 -9.44
CA LYS A 14 24.49 15.36 -8.21
C LYS A 14 24.57 16.86 -8.52
N GLU A 15 23.62 17.66 -8.05
CA GLU A 15 23.84 19.08 -7.75
C GLU A 15 23.02 19.51 -6.52
N GLN A 16 23.68 20.21 -5.60
CA GLN A 16 23.15 20.67 -4.31
C GLN A 16 22.53 22.06 -4.46
N LEU A 17 21.26 22.22 -4.09
CA LEU A 17 20.63 23.53 -3.90
C LEU A 17 20.06 23.63 -2.48
N LYS A 18 20.72 24.44 -1.64
CA LYS A 18 20.23 24.84 -0.31
C LYS A 18 19.05 25.79 -0.47
N ARG A 19 17.90 25.46 0.11
CA ARG A 19 16.81 26.42 0.38
C ARG A 19 16.37 26.30 1.83
N ASN A 20 16.57 27.39 2.58
CA ASN A 20 15.99 27.60 3.90
C ASN A 20 14.48 27.76 3.75
N VAL A 21 13.70 26.87 4.38
CA VAL A 21 12.25 27.03 4.52
C VAL A 21 11.94 27.21 6.00
N PHE A 22 11.33 28.35 6.31
CA PHE A 22 10.80 28.70 7.62
C PHE A 22 9.74 27.67 8.05
N PHE A 23 9.95 27.00 9.17
CA PHE A 23 8.98 26.10 9.78
C PHE A 23 8.02 26.91 10.66
N GLN A 24 6.74 26.98 10.25
CA GLN A 24 5.66 27.17 11.21
C GLN A 24 5.26 25.79 11.72
N SER A 25 5.53 25.51 13.00
CA SER A 25 5.10 24.30 13.68
C SER A 25 3.58 24.32 13.82
N VAL A 26 2.87 23.62 12.92
CA VAL A 26 1.45 23.34 13.10
C VAL A 26 1.35 22.03 13.87
N ASN A 27 1.03 22.14 15.16
CA ASN A 27 0.72 21.04 16.05
C ASN A 27 -0.60 20.40 15.59
N LEU A 28 -0.52 19.31 14.82
CA LEU A 28 -1.64 18.40 14.62
C LEU A 28 -1.67 17.49 15.84
N THR A 29 -2.65 17.67 16.72
CA THR A 29 -2.91 16.77 17.83
C THR A 29 -2.97 15.33 17.31
N ALA A 30 -2.01 14.51 17.71
CA ALA A 30 -2.07 13.07 17.56
C ALA A 30 -3.44 12.61 18.07
N ASN A 31 -4.22 11.95 17.23
CA ASN A 31 -5.39 11.24 17.71
C ASN A 31 -4.83 10.16 18.63
N HIS A 32 -5.01 10.31 19.95
CA HIS A 32 -4.42 9.41 20.96
C HIS A 32 -4.99 7.99 20.89
N ASP A 33 -6.07 7.80 20.13
CA ASP A 33 -6.60 6.49 19.83
C ASP A 33 -5.83 5.86 18.67
N GLU A 34 -5.26 4.67 18.91
CA GLU A 34 -4.65 3.80 17.91
C GLU A 34 -5.57 2.59 17.62
N PRO A 35 -6.75 2.76 16.99
CA PRO A 35 -7.73 1.68 16.86
C PRO A 35 -7.16 0.39 16.26
N TRP A 36 -6.18 0.49 15.37
CA TRP A 36 -5.53 -0.67 14.74
C TRP A 36 -4.88 -1.64 15.74
N THR A 37 -4.54 -1.19 16.96
CA THR A 37 -4.01 -2.06 18.02
C THR A 37 -5.11 -2.78 18.82
N ILE A 38 -6.38 -2.44 18.61
CA ILE A 38 -7.53 -3.09 19.24
C ILE A 38 -7.86 -4.37 18.48
N PHE A 39 -7.91 -5.50 19.17
CA PHE A 39 -8.28 -6.76 18.58
C PHE A 39 -9.80 -6.86 18.39
N ALA A 40 -10.29 -6.58 17.17
CA ALA A 40 -11.73 -6.51 16.86
C ALA A 40 -12.28 -7.74 16.09
N HIS A 41 -11.45 -8.74 15.81
CA HIS A 41 -11.80 -9.89 14.98
C HIS A 41 -12.86 -10.79 15.64
N LYS A 42 -13.94 -11.15 14.94
CA LYS A 42 -15.11 -11.88 15.47
C LYS A 42 -14.91 -13.39 15.67
N LYS A 43 -13.86 -13.97 15.11
CA LYS A 43 -13.54 -15.42 15.21
C LYS A 43 -12.04 -15.63 15.49
N PRO A 44 -11.52 -15.18 16.64
CA PRO A 44 -10.10 -15.29 16.97
C PRO A 44 -9.62 -16.75 16.93
N LYS A 45 -8.33 -16.93 16.63
CA LYS A 45 -7.61 -18.19 16.83
C LYS A 45 -6.43 -17.95 17.75
N ASP A 46 -5.94 -19.02 18.39
CA ASP A 46 -4.81 -18.94 19.30
C ASP A 46 -3.56 -18.37 18.59
N GLY A 47 -2.84 -17.51 19.30
CA GLY A 47 -1.66 -16.82 18.79
C GLY A 47 -1.95 -15.61 17.89
N TRP A 48 -3.23 -15.28 17.61
CA TRP A 48 -3.55 -14.08 16.86
C TRP A 48 -3.46 -12.82 17.71
N ILE A 49 -2.76 -11.81 17.19
CA ILE A 49 -2.63 -10.50 17.85
C ILE A 49 -2.87 -9.38 16.84
N ALA A 50 -3.35 -8.23 17.33
CA ALA A 50 -3.59 -7.06 16.50
C ALA A 50 -2.27 -6.45 16.02
N TYR A 51 -2.25 -5.95 14.79
CA TYR A 51 -1.08 -5.28 14.24
C TYR A 51 -0.76 -3.99 14.99
N ASN A 52 0.50 -3.83 15.38
CA ASN A 52 1.02 -2.59 15.96
C ASN A 52 2.33 -2.20 15.25
N PRO A 53 2.34 -1.13 14.42
CA PRO A 53 3.52 -0.72 13.69
C PRO A 53 4.66 -0.23 14.60
N LYS A 54 4.38 0.13 15.86
CA LYS A 54 5.41 0.58 16.81
C LYS A 54 6.24 -0.58 17.36
N THR A 55 5.69 -1.78 17.40
CA THR A 55 6.33 -2.94 18.02
C THR A 55 6.72 -4.02 17.03
N LEU A 56 6.06 -4.07 15.86
CA LEU A 56 6.27 -5.12 14.86
C LEU A 56 7.24 -4.73 13.75
N ARG A 57 7.61 -3.45 13.63
CA ARG A 57 8.59 -3.02 12.64
C ARG A 57 10.01 -3.32 13.11
N PRO A 58 10.87 -3.91 12.26
CA PRO A 58 12.27 -4.08 12.57
C PRO A 58 12.98 -2.71 12.62
N PRO A 59 14.15 -2.62 13.27
CA PRO A 59 14.96 -1.41 13.20
C PRO A 59 15.33 -1.08 11.73
N PRO A 60 15.50 0.21 11.40
CA PRO A 60 15.97 0.63 10.08
C PRO A 60 17.28 -0.06 9.71
N LEU A 61 17.49 -0.30 8.41
CA LEU A 61 18.75 -0.82 7.92
C LEU A 61 19.89 0.18 8.21
N THR A 62 20.93 -0.29 8.91
CA THR A 62 22.10 0.52 9.26
C THR A 62 23.26 0.24 8.30
N GLY A 63 24.12 1.24 8.06
CA GLY A 63 25.37 1.09 7.29
C GLY A 63 25.22 1.37 5.80
N THR A 64 26.06 0.74 4.97
CA THR A 64 26.11 0.94 3.50
C THR A 64 25.14 0.05 2.71
N ALA A 65 24.28 -0.71 3.40
CA ALA A 65 23.33 -1.61 2.76
C ALA A 65 22.36 -0.81 1.90
N LYS A 66 22.34 -1.09 0.59
CA LYS A 66 21.37 -0.48 -0.32
C LYS A 66 20.02 -1.14 -0.09
N ALA A 67 18.97 -0.32 -0.08
CA ALA A 67 17.60 -0.80 0.03
C ALA A 67 16.73 -0.06 -0.98
N LEU A 68 15.64 -0.71 -1.38
CA LEU A 68 14.56 -0.12 -2.14
C LEU A 68 13.32 -0.09 -1.24
N LYS A 69 12.74 1.09 -1.03
CA LYS A 69 11.51 1.27 -0.27
C LYS A 69 10.35 1.62 -1.19
N LEU A 70 9.31 0.80 -1.16
CA LEU A 70 8.10 0.98 -1.95
C LEU A 70 6.91 1.25 -1.03
N ILE A 71 6.03 2.15 -1.45
CA ILE A 71 4.73 2.39 -0.83
C ILE A 71 3.64 2.09 -1.86
N SER A 72 2.57 1.44 -1.43
CA SER A 72 1.33 1.32 -2.20
C SER A 72 0.15 1.88 -1.43
N TRP A 73 -0.74 2.59 -2.13
CA TRP A 73 -1.93 3.18 -1.50
C TRP A 73 -3.09 3.33 -2.48
N ASN A 74 -4.21 2.68 -2.19
CA ASN A 74 -5.50 3.03 -2.79
C ASN A 74 -5.99 4.36 -2.18
N VAL A 75 -6.05 5.41 -3.00
CA VAL A 75 -6.38 6.77 -2.53
C VAL A 75 -7.86 7.12 -2.68
N ASN A 76 -8.67 6.22 -3.26
CA ASN A 76 -10.11 6.40 -3.45
C ASN A 76 -10.51 7.76 -4.09
N GLY A 77 -9.64 8.33 -4.91
CA GLY A 77 -9.79 9.64 -5.56
C GLY A 77 -8.71 10.64 -5.14
N LEU A 78 -7.66 10.74 -5.97
CA LEU A 78 -6.47 11.54 -5.68
C LEU A 78 -6.79 13.04 -5.54
N ARG A 79 -7.71 13.57 -6.35
CA ARG A 79 -8.14 14.98 -6.23
C ARG A 79 -8.76 15.30 -4.88
N GLY A 80 -9.55 14.36 -4.33
CA GLY A 80 -10.17 14.52 -3.01
C GLY A 80 -9.10 14.55 -1.94
N LEU A 81 -8.18 13.57 -1.99
CA LEU A 81 -7.05 13.47 -1.07
C LEU A 81 -6.18 14.74 -1.08
N LEU A 82 -5.87 15.30 -2.25
CA LEU A 82 -5.05 16.52 -2.35
C LEU A 82 -5.73 17.79 -1.83
N LYS A 83 -7.07 17.80 -1.73
CA LYS A 83 -7.83 18.91 -1.14
C LYS A 83 -7.88 18.84 0.39
N LEU A 84 -7.73 17.65 0.98
CA LEU A 84 -7.77 17.41 2.43
C LEU A 84 -6.45 17.83 3.12
N ASP A 85 -5.86 18.94 2.65
CA ASP A 85 -4.49 19.36 2.89
C ASP A 85 -3.47 18.42 2.22
N SER A 86 -2.89 18.88 1.10
CA SER A 86 -1.74 18.27 0.38
C SER A 86 -0.56 17.84 1.26
N VAL A 87 -0.58 18.26 2.52
CA VAL A 87 0.21 17.84 3.66
C VAL A 87 0.24 16.32 3.84
N CYS A 88 -0.85 15.57 3.65
CA CYS A 88 -0.87 14.13 3.96
C CYS A 88 0.15 13.31 3.12
N ILE A 89 0.18 13.49 1.79
CA ILE A 89 1.12 12.79 0.91
C ILE A 89 2.55 13.31 1.13
N LYS A 90 2.72 14.62 1.35
CA LYS A 90 4.04 15.22 1.62
C LYS A 90 4.62 14.75 2.94
N GLN A 91 3.81 14.65 3.99
CA GLN A 91 4.20 14.10 5.28
C GLN A 91 4.55 12.62 5.16
N LEU A 92 3.75 11.85 4.41
CA LEU A 92 4.09 10.45 4.14
C LEU A 92 5.45 10.35 3.44
N ALA A 93 5.71 11.18 2.43
CA ALA A 93 7.00 11.21 1.72
C ALA A 93 8.15 11.63 2.64
N GLN A 94 7.97 12.65 3.49
CA GLN A 94 8.97 13.11 4.45
C GLN A 94 9.24 12.08 5.55
N ARG A 95 8.21 11.35 5.98
CA ARG A 95 8.30 10.37 7.07
C ARG A 95 8.88 9.05 6.61
N GLU A 96 8.42 8.56 5.46
CA GLU A 96 8.83 7.24 4.98
C GLU A 96 10.05 7.31 4.07
N GLU A 97 10.35 8.44 3.41
CA GLU A 97 11.48 8.58 2.46
C GLU A 97 11.55 7.38 1.49
N PHE A 98 10.47 7.14 0.76
CA PHE A 98 10.34 6.01 -0.16
C PHE A 98 10.99 6.29 -1.52
N ASP A 99 11.33 5.24 -2.26
CA ASP A 99 11.85 5.36 -3.62
C ASP A 99 10.73 5.29 -4.67
N VAL A 100 9.68 4.52 -4.37
CA VAL A 100 8.57 4.25 -5.30
C VAL A 100 7.23 4.39 -4.58
N LEU A 101 6.30 5.13 -5.20
CA LEU A 101 4.90 5.25 -4.76
C LEU A 101 3.95 4.72 -5.83
N CYS A 102 3.13 3.73 -5.46
CA CYS A 102 2.10 3.15 -6.29
C CYS A 102 0.73 3.64 -5.80
N LEU A 103 -0.02 4.35 -6.64
CA LEU A 103 -1.35 4.86 -6.30
C LEU A 103 -2.43 4.15 -7.11
N GLN A 104 -3.46 3.65 -6.41
CA GLN A 104 -4.64 3.04 -7.02
C GLN A 104 -5.90 3.90 -6.82
N GLU A 105 -6.90 3.71 -7.67
CA GLU A 105 -8.15 4.49 -7.69
C GLU A 105 -7.93 6.01 -7.69
N THR A 106 -7.00 6.49 -8.52
CA THR A 106 -6.72 7.93 -8.62
C THR A 106 -7.93 8.74 -9.11
N LYS A 107 -8.83 8.11 -9.89
CA LYS A 107 -10.04 8.70 -10.50
C LYS A 107 -9.73 9.96 -11.33
N LEU A 108 -8.51 10.05 -11.87
CA LEU A 108 -8.05 11.15 -12.71
C LEU A 108 -8.43 10.95 -14.18
N GLN A 109 -8.59 12.06 -14.90
CA GLN A 109 -8.63 12.09 -16.37
C GLN A 109 -7.27 12.55 -16.91
N GLU A 110 -6.98 12.29 -18.20
CA GLU A 110 -5.69 12.66 -18.81
C GLU A 110 -5.35 14.15 -18.65
N LYS A 111 -6.34 15.02 -18.81
CA LYS A 111 -6.20 16.48 -18.62
C LYS A 111 -5.73 16.89 -17.23
N ASP A 112 -5.94 16.03 -16.23
CA ASP A 112 -5.58 16.31 -14.84
C ASP A 112 -4.14 15.93 -14.53
N VAL A 113 -3.56 15.01 -15.31
CA VAL A 113 -2.25 14.43 -15.02
C VAL A 113 -1.19 15.51 -14.95
N GLN A 114 -1.19 16.46 -15.90
CA GLN A 114 -0.17 17.51 -15.94
C GLN A 114 -0.21 18.42 -14.70
N ILE A 115 -1.40 18.85 -14.30
CA ILE A 115 -1.61 19.69 -13.11
C ILE A 115 -1.21 18.95 -11.83
N ILE A 116 -1.44 17.63 -11.79
CA ILE A 116 -1.09 16.81 -10.63
C ILE A 116 0.41 16.56 -10.56
N LYS A 117 1.08 16.29 -11.68
CA LYS A 117 2.55 16.11 -11.73
C LYS A 117 3.29 17.30 -11.14
N GLU A 118 2.86 18.52 -11.48
CA GLU A 118 3.47 19.76 -10.98
C GLU A 118 3.25 20.00 -9.48
N LYS A 119 2.30 19.28 -8.85
CA LYS A 119 1.88 19.54 -7.46
C LYS A 119 2.17 18.41 -6.48
N LEU A 120 2.37 17.18 -6.96
CA LEU A 120 2.31 15.99 -6.12
C LEU A 120 3.54 15.86 -5.22
N LEU A 121 4.73 15.69 -5.78
CA LEU A 121 5.98 15.49 -5.04
C LEU A 121 7.19 15.97 -5.86
N ASP A 122 7.94 16.93 -5.33
CA ASP A 122 9.23 17.35 -5.91
C ASP A 122 10.26 16.22 -5.77
N GLY A 123 11.04 15.93 -6.81
CA GLY A 123 12.09 14.90 -6.81
C GLY A 123 11.65 13.49 -7.27
N TYR A 124 10.37 13.30 -7.65
CA TYR A 124 9.85 12.05 -8.23
C TYR A 124 9.55 12.23 -9.73
N ASP A 125 10.62 12.45 -10.50
CA ASP A 125 10.51 12.90 -11.91
C ASP A 125 9.94 11.83 -12.85
N ASN A 126 10.05 10.55 -12.49
CA ASN A 126 9.62 9.41 -13.31
C ASN A 126 8.20 8.94 -12.92
N SER A 127 7.18 9.69 -13.34
CA SER A 127 5.77 9.36 -13.07
C SER A 127 5.00 8.85 -14.29
N PHE A 128 4.32 7.71 -14.11
CA PHE A 128 3.51 7.03 -15.13
C PHE A 128 2.05 6.98 -14.67
N TRP A 129 1.12 7.31 -15.56
CA TRP A 129 -0.30 7.44 -15.21
C TRP A 129 -1.17 6.70 -16.22
N THR A 130 -2.15 5.95 -15.72
CA THR A 130 -3.15 5.26 -16.54
C THR A 130 -4.55 5.71 -16.12
N CYS A 131 -5.29 6.33 -17.04
CA CYS A 131 -6.64 6.84 -16.78
C CYS A 131 -7.71 5.91 -17.39
N SER A 132 -8.86 5.78 -16.75
CA SER A 132 -9.99 5.01 -17.29
C SER A 132 -10.61 5.73 -18.49
N VAL A 133 -10.66 5.05 -19.64
CA VAL A 133 -11.20 5.56 -20.91
C VAL A 133 -12.65 5.13 -21.17
N SER A 134 -13.17 4.14 -20.43
CA SER A 134 -14.49 3.54 -20.67
C SER A 134 -15.60 4.09 -19.75
N LYS A 135 -15.25 4.71 -18.62
CA LYS A 135 -16.20 5.43 -17.76
C LYS A 135 -15.48 6.60 -17.08
N LEU A 136 -15.85 7.82 -17.45
CA LEU A 136 -15.24 9.05 -16.93
C LEU A 136 -15.27 9.07 -15.39
N GLY A 137 -14.11 9.10 -14.75
CA GLY A 137 -13.98 9.18 -13.29
C GLY A 137 -14.15 7.85 -12.51
N TYR A 138 -14.23 6.70 -13.18
CA TYR A 138 -14.38 5.40 -12.53
C TYR A 138 -13.11 4.54 -12.69
N SER A 139 -12.42 4.32 -11.57
CA SER A 139 -11.20 3.51 -11.42
C SER A 139 -10.00 3.94 -12.29
N GLY A 140 -8.87 3.28 -12.04
CA GLY A 140 -7.60 3.44 -12.76
C GLY A 140 -6.49 2.63 -12.08
N THR A 141 -6.44 1.31 -12.30
CA THR A 141 -5.23 0.46 -12.09
C THR A 141 -5.34 -0.81 -12.93
N ALA A 142 -4.19 -1.36 -13.31
CA ALA A 142 -3.95 -2.13 -14.50
C ALA A 142 -2.77 -3.10 -14.35
N ILE A 143 -2.95 -4.42 -14.46
CA ILE A 143 -1.83 -5.38 -14.43
C ILE A 143 -1.90 -6.30 -15.65
N ILE A 144 -0.87 -6.25 -16.50
CA ILE A 144 -0.60 -7.22 -17.57
C ILE A 144 0.89 -7.58 -17.48
N SER A 145 1.21 -8.85 -17.21
CA SER A 145 2.58 -9.35 -17.16
C SER A 145 2.80 -10.42 -18.22
N ARG A 146 3.84 -10.26 -19.04
CA ARG A 146 4.37 -11.29 -19.92
C ARG A 146 5.48 -12.01 -19.16
N GLU A 147 5.20 -13.19 -18.59
CA GLU A 147 6.16 -14.13 -17.98
C GLU A 147 7.47 -13.50 -17.42
N LEU A 148 7.38 -12.35 -16.73
CA LEU A 148 8.56 -11.59 -16.32
C LEU A 148 9.34 -12.36 -15.26
N GLU A 149 8.61 -13.09 -14.41
CA GLU A 149 9.13 -13.99 -13.38
C GLU A 149 10.15 -14.99 -13.94
N LYS A 150 10.01 -15.46 -15.18
CA LYS A 150 10.95 -16.42 -15.78
C LYS A 150 12.36 -15.84 -16.00
N SER A 151 12.50 -14.51 -16.05
CA SER A 151 13.77 -13.85 -16.35
C SER A 151 14.18 -12.78 -15.34
N LYS A 152 13.25 -12.26 -14.54
CA LYS A 152 13.47 -11.20 -13.55
C LYS A 152 12.50 -11.37 -12.38
N PRO A 153 12.95 -11.16 -11.13
CA PRO A 153 12.05 -11.16 -9.99
C PRO A 153 11.03 -10.02 -10.10
N VAL A 154 9.81 -10.26 -9.64
CA VAL A 154 8.67 -9.35 -9.74
C VAL A 154 8.15 -9.02 -8.35
N ILE A 155 7.79 -7.74 -8.15
CA ILE A 155 6.96 -7.30 -7.03
C ILE A 155 5.64 -6.82 -7.63
N LEU A 156 4.55 -7.48 -7.25
CA LEU A 156 3.19 -7.05 -7.50
C LEU A 156 2.67 -6.33 -6.26
N CYS A 157 2.07 -5.14 -6.42
CA CYS A 157 1.52 -4.40 -5.29
C CYS A 157 0.23 -3.65 -5.62
N GLY A 158 -0.54 -3.37 -4.58
CA GLY A 158 -1.80 -2.62 -4.66
C GLY A 158 -2.97 -3.31 -3.99
N ASP A 159 -4.12 -2.66 -4.11
CA ASP A 159 -5.42 -3.21 -3.73
C ASP A 159 -5.81 -4.35 -4.69
N LEU A 160 -5.73 -5.59 -4.19
CA LEU A 160 -6.11 -6.79 -4.93
C LEU A 160 -7.59 -7.18 -4.69
N ASN A 161 -8.33 -6.40 -3.89
CA ASN A 161 -9.74 -6.62 -3.57
C ASN A 161 -10.04 -8.06 -3.14
N CYS A 162 -9.17 -8.64 -2.31
CA CYS A 162 -9.38 -9.98 -1.75
C CYS A 162 -8.72 -10.07 -0.38
N ALA A 163 -9.50 -10.35 0.67
CA ALA A 163 -8.98 -10.81 1.95
C ALA A 163 -8.75 -12.33 1.84
N HIS A 164 -7.48 -12.74 1.72
CA HIS A 164 -7.16 -14.10 1.30
C HIS A 164 -7.60 -15.16 2.32
N GLU A 165 -7.37 -14.92 3.60
CA GLU A 165 -7.70 -15.84 4.69
C GLU A 165 -8.64 -15.24 5.73
N GLU A 166 -9.23 -16.07 6.60
CA GLU A 166 -10.13 -15.60 7.66
C GLU A 166 -9.48 -14.51 8.55
N ILE A 167 -8.15 -14.58 8.75
CA ILE A 167 -7.38 -13.60 9.53
C ILE A 167 -7.37 -12.20 8.90
N ASP A 168 -7.60 -12.12 7.59
CA ASP A 168 -7.52 -10.90 6.79
C ASP A 168 -8.80 -10.07 6.82
N ILE A 169 -9.83 -10.48 7.58
CA ILE A 169 -11.14 -9.81 7.62
C ILE A 169 -11.73 -9.84 9.02
N TYR A 170 -12.33 -8.75 9.50
CA TYR A 170 -12.88 -8.70 10.86
C TYR A 170 -13.99 -9.75 11.16
N ASN A 171 -14.81 -10.10 10.17
CA ASN A 171 -15.96 -10.99 10.33
C ASN A 171 -16.06 -11.96 9.14
N PRO A 172 -15.25 -13.02 9.12
CA PRO A 172 -15.24 -13.96 8.01
C PRO A 172 -16.60 -14.65 7.82
N THR A 173 -17.27 -15.02 8.91
CA THR A 173 -18.56 -15.75 8.84
C THR A 173 -19.66 -14.90 8.21
N GLY A 174 -19.77 -13.62 8.58
CA GLY A 174 -20.78 -12.73 8.04
C GLY A 174 -20.49 -12.18 6.64
N ASN A 175 -19.30 -12.42 6.08
CA ASN A 175 -18.86 -11.85 4.81
C ASN A 175 -18.49 -12.89 3.74
N LYS A 176 -18.77 -14.18 3.95
CA LYS A 176 -18.46 -15.25 2.95
C LYS A 176 -19.06 -15.04 1.55
N ARG A 177 -20.07 -14.17 1.43
CA ARG A 177 -20.73 -13.82 0.17
C ARG A 177 -20.51 -12.36 -0.23
N SER A 178 -19.72 -11.63 0.53
CA SER A 178 -19.36 -10.25 0.24
C SER A 178 -18.22 -10.24 -0.76
N ALA A 179 -18.25 -9.31 -1.72
CA ALA A 179 -17.11 -9.04 -2.59
C ALA A 179 -15.86 -8.74 -1.75
N GLY A 180 -14.72 -9.26 -2.19
CA GLY A 180 -13.47 -9.30 -1.46
C GLY A 180 -13.28 -10.47 -0.50
N PHE A 181 -14.28 -11.32 -0.28
CA PHE A 181 -14.16 -12.50 0.60
C PHE A 181 -14.98 -13.71 0.13
N THR A 182 -15.40 -13.76 -1.14
CA THR A 182 -16.04 -14.98 -1.65
C THR A 182 -15.03 -16.11 -1.80
N ASP A 183 -15.52 -17.35 -1.80
CA ASP A 183 -14.65 -18.51 -1.99
C ASP A 183 -13.97 -18.48 -3.36
N GLU A 184 -14.64 -17.97 -4.40
CA GLU A 184 -14.09 -17.85 -5.76
C GLU A 184 -12.93 -16.84 -5.82
N GLU A 185 -13.07 -15.67 -5.17
CA GLU A 185 -12.03 -14.65 -5.12
C GLU A 185 -10.79 -15.18 -4.39
N ARG A 186 -10.99 -15.83 -3.24
CA ARG A 186 -9.91 -16.42 -2.44
C ARG A 186 -9.21 -17.56 -3.17
N GLN A 187 -9.97 -18.46 -3.79
CA GLN A 187 -9.41 -19.54 -4.61
C GLN A 187 -8.66 -19.00 -5.83
N SER A 188 -9.18 -17.94 -6.47
CA SER A 188 -8.50 -17.26 -7.57
C SER A 188 -7.18 -16.64 -7.12
N PHE A 189 -7.15 -15.99 -5.96
CA PHE A 189 -5.93 -15.44 -5.36
C PHE A 189 -4.89 -16.53 -5.13
N GLN A 190 -5.27 -17.62 -4.44
CA GLN A 190 -4.40 -18.77 -4.20
C GLN A 190 -3.86 -19.36 -5.51
N LYS A 191 -4.73 -19.60 -6.50
CA LYS A 191 -4.38 -20.25 -7.77
C LYS A 191 -3.50 -19.40 -8.66
N ASN A 192 -3.79 -18.10 -8.76
CA ASN A 192 -3.16 -17.23 -9.76
C ASN A 192 -1.92 -16.50 -9.22
N PHE A 193 -1.76 -16.41 -7.90
CA PHE A 193 -0.57 -15.79 -7.29
C PHE A 193 0.25 -16.81 -6.50
N LEU A 194 -0.28 -17.30 -5.38
CA LEU A 194 0.53 -18.07 -4.42
C LEU A 194 1.01 -19.41 -4.99
N ASN A 195 0.12 -20.16 -5.67
CA ASN A 195 0.48 -21.41 -6.35
C ASN A 195 1.42 -21.20 -7.54
N ARG A 196 1.65 -19.96 -7.97
CA ARG A 196 2.56 -19.61 -9.05
C ARG A 196 3.92 -19.09 -8.55
N GLY A 197 4.24 -19.21 -7.26
CA GLY A 197 5.54 -18.83 -6.71
C GLY A 197 5.61 -17.38 -6.20
N PHE A 198 4.49 -16.65 -6.19
CA PHE A 198 4.43 -15.39 -5.47
C PHE A 198 4.26 -15.64 -3.96
N VAL A 199 4.90 -14.78 -3.18
CA VAL A 199 4.90 -14.82 -1.72
C VAL A 199 4.22 -13.56 -1.20
N ASP A 200 3.19 -13.72 -0.38
CA ASP A 200 2.62 -12.63 0.42
C ASP A 200 3.63 -12.22 1.50
N THR A 201 4.27 -11.07 1.28
CA THR A 201 5.40 -10.63 2.11
C THR A 201 4.97 -10.30 3.53
N PHE A 202 3.80 -9.70 3.70
CA PHE A 202 3.25 -9.39 5.02
C PHE A 202 2.95 -10.68 5.77
N ARG A 203 2.27 -11.63 5.13
CA ARG A 203 1.90 -12.89 5.80
C ARG A 203 3.12 -13.77 6.10
N LYS A 204 4.16 -13.73 5.26
CA LYS A 204 5.44 -14.41 5.52
C LYS A 204 6.13 -13.89 6.79
N GLN A 205 6.18 -12.58 6.99
CA GLN A 205 6.81 -11.97 8.17
C GLN A 205 5.88 -11.99 9.40
N HIS A 206 4.57 -12.01 9.19
CA HIS A 206 3.56 -11.79 10.22
C HIS A 206 2.42 -12.84 10.18
N PRO A 207 2.70 -14.15 10.31
CA PRO A 207 1.71 -15.21 10.11
C PRO A 207 0.50 -15.15 11.06
N GLY A 208 0.72 -14.74 12.32
CA GLY A 208 -0.33 -14.62 13.35
C GLY A 208 -0.85 -13.20 13.56
N ILE A 209 -0.50 -12.23 12.72
CA ILE A 209 -0.90 -10.83 12.95
C ILE A 209 -2.19 -10.50 12.20
N VAL A 210 -3.17 -9.97 12.93
CA VAL A 210 -4.40 -9.38 12.40
C VAL A 210 -4.12 -7.91 12.08
N GLY A 211 -3.87 -7.62 10.81
CA GLY A 211 -3.66 -6.26 10.31
C GLY A 211 -4.57 -5.98 9.12
N TYR A 212 -5.20 -4.81 9.09
CA TYR A 212 -6.13 -4.41 8.05
C TYR A 212 -5.60 -3.18 7.30
N THR A 213 -5.99 -3.05 6.04
CA THR A 213 -5.60 -1.94 5.17
C THR A 213 -6.82 -1.13 4.71
N TYR A 214 -8.02 -1.73 4.77
CA TYR A 214 -9.29 -1.14 4.37
C TYR A 214 -10.29 -1.11 5.53
N TRP A 215 -11.02 0.00 5.65
CA TRP A 215 -12.18 0.13 6.52
C TRP A 215 -13.28 0.92 5.84
N GLY A 216 -14.43 0.28 5.61
CA GLY A 216 -15.59 0.97 5.05
C GLY A 216 -16.01 2.19 5.89
N TYR A 217 -16.36 3.28 5.20
CA TYR A 217 -16.83 4.52 5.85
C TYR A 217 -18.10 4.33 6.68
N ARG A 218 -18.95 3.37 6.29
CA ARG A 218 -20.20 3.08 6.98
C ARG A 218 -19.91 2.58 8.39
N HIS A 219 -20.66 3.11 9.37
CA HIS A 219 -20.58 2.70 10.78
C HIS A 219 -19.19 2.86 11.44
N GLY A 220 -18.31 3.69 10.88
CA GLY A 220 -17.02 4.02 11.51
C GLY A 220 -16.07 2.82 11.65
N GLY A 221 -15.93 2.01 10.60
CA GLY A 221 -15.10 0.80 10.60
C GLY A 221 -13.69 1.03 11.14
N ARG A 222 -13.04 2.12 10.72
CA ARG A 222 -11.67 2.48 11.13
C ARG A 222 -11.55 2.76 12.63
N LYS A 223 -12.52 3.47 13.21
CA LYS A 223 -12.54 3.79 14.66
C LYS A 223 -12.71 2.55 15.55
N SER A 224 -13.34 1.50 15.03
CA SER A 224 -13.60 0.26 15.76
C SER A 224 -12.73 -0.92 15.27
N ASN A 225 -11.75 -0.64 14.42
CA ASN A 225 -10.88 -1.61 13.76
C ASN A 225 -11.61 -2.78 13.06
N LYS A 226 -12.82 -2.53 12.54
CA LYS A 226 -13.59 -3.50 11.77
C LYS A 226 -13.17 -3.42 10.30
N GLY A 227 -11.99 -3.95 10.00
CA GLY A 227 -11.32 -3.81 8.72
C GLY A 227 -11.11 -5.11 7.95
N TRP A 228 -10.47 -4.95 6.80
CA TRP A 228 -10.08 -6.00 5.86
C TRP A 228 -8.66 -5.72 5.37
N ARG A 229 -7.88 -6.74 5.07
CA ARG A 229 -6.59 -6.61 4.39
C ARG A 229 -6.79 -6.89 2.91
N LEU A 230 -6.81 -5.82 2.11
CA LEU A 230 -7.06 -5.87 0.67
C LEU A 230 -5.83 -5.46 -0.15
N ASP A 231 -4.88 -4.77 0.48
CA ASP A 231 -3.68 -4.24 -0.15
C ASP A 231 -2.48 -5.16 0.15
N TYR A 232 -1.72 -5.51 -0.90
CA TYR A 232 -0.64 -6.49 -0.81
C TYR A 232 0.65 -5.98 -1.43
N PHE A 233 1.76 -6.52 -0.94
CA PHE A 233 2.97 -6.75 -1.72
C PHE A 233 3.14 -8.26 -1.90
N LEU A 234 3.09 -8.72 -3.14
CA LEU A 234 3.40 -10.10 -3.52
C LEU A 234 4.74 -10.09 -4.24
N ALA A 235 5.73 -10.81 -3.72
CA ALA A 235 7.07 -10.85 -4.29
C ALA A 235 7.37 -12.23 -4.89
N SER A 236 8.14 -12.29 -5.98
CA SER A 236 8.72 -13.56 -6.44
C SER A 236 9.49 -14.22 -5.32
N GLU A 237 9.38 -15.54 -5.20
CA GLU A 237 10.06 -16.33 -4.16
C GLU A 237 11.56 -16.02 -4.05
N SER A 238 12.25 -15.85 -5.18
CA SER A 238 13.69 -15.56 -5.27
C SER A 238 14.15 -14.26 -4.60
N ILE A 239 13.23 -13.32 -4.31
CA ILE A 239 13.53 -12.08 -3.59
C ILE A 239 12.77 -11.96 -2.27
N ALA A 240 11.94 -12.94 -1.92
CA ALA A 240 11.09 -12.88 -0.74
C ALA A 240 11.91 -12.88 0.57
N ASP A 241 13.11 -13.47 0.58
CA ASP A 241 14.04 -13.42 1.72
C ASP A 241 14.83 -12.11 1.82
N ASN A 242 14.87 -11.33 0.73
CA ASN A 242 15.48 -10.00 0.75
C ASN A 242 14.54 -8.93 1.31
N VAL A 243 13.28 -9.27 1.59
CA VAL A 243 12.33 -8.36 2.23
C VAL A 243 12.77 -8.13 3.67
N HIS A 244 13.22 -6.91 3.96
CA HIS A 244 13.56 -6.47 5.30
C HIS A 244 12.31 -6.19 6.13
N ASP A 245 11.33 -5.50 5.56
CA ASP A 245 10.13 -5.04 6.26
C ASP A 245 8.94 -5.01 5.29
N SER A 246 7.79 -5.56 5.69
CA SER A 246 6.52 -5.50 4.98
C SER A 246 5.44 -5.08 5.98
N TYR A 247 5.00 -3.84 5.89
CA TYR A 247 4.30 -3.16 6.98
C TYR A 247 3.07 -2.41 6.50
N ILE A 248 2.14 -2.19 7.43
CA ILE A 248 0.92 -1.42 7.24
C ILE A 248 1.07 -0.06 7.94
N ILE A 249 0.51 0.99 7.36
CA ILE A 249 0.59 2.38 7.85
C ILE A 249 -0.81 2.89 8.27
N PRO A 250 -1.40 2.35 9.35
CA PRO A 250 -2.82 2.52 9.67
C PRO A 250 -3.19 3.91 10.22
N ASP A 251 -2.20 4.73 10.58
CA ASP A 251 -2.40 6.09 11.08
C ASP A 251 -2.63 7.12 9.96
N VAL A 252 -2.21 6.81 8.73
CA VAL A 252 -2.35 7.71 7.58
C VAL A 252 -3.77 7.66 7.02
N ALA A 253 -4.52 8.74 7.25
CA ALA A 253 -5.91 8.90 6.82
C ALA A 253 -6.03 9.59 5.44
N GLY A 254 -7.27 9.84 5.00
CA GLY A 254 -7.58 10.50 3.72
C GLY A 254 -8.18 9.57 2.66
N SER A 255 -8.10 8.26 2.88
CA SER A 255 -8.79 7.20 2.14
C SER A 255 -9.42 6.21 3.13
N ASP A 256 -10.40 5.42 2.67
CA ASP A 256 -10.89 4.23 3.37
C ASP A 256 -9.83 3.11 3.38
N HIS A 257 -8.80 3.23 2.55
CA HIS A 257 -7.56 2.47 2.67
C HIS A 257 -6.46 3.28 3.38
N CYS A 258 -5.54 2.58 4.04
CA CYS A 258 -4.27 3.14 4.47
C CYS A 258 -3.11 2.66 3.58
N PRO A 259 -1.98 3.37 3.52
CA PRO A 259 -0.81 2.90 2.79
C PRO A 259 -0.23 1.61 3.40
N ILE A 260 0.46 0.86 2.55
CA ILE A 260 1.35 -0.24 2.95
C ILE A 260 2.75 0.01 2.40
N GLY A 261 3.76 -0.54 3.07
CA GLY A 261 5.16 -0.39 2.67
C GLY A 261 5.92 -1.70 2.58
N LEU A 262 6.95 -1.68 1.74
CA LEU A 262 7.91 -2.77 1.55
C LEU A 262 9.33 -2.19 1.54
N VAL A 263 10.23 -2.76 2.32
CA VAL A 263 11.67 -2.49 2.26
C VAL A 263 12.37 -3.73 1.76
N LEU A 264 13.01 -3.63 0.61
CA LEU A 264 13.78 -4.70 -0.02
C LEU A 264 15.27 -4.40 0.08
N LYS A 265 16.08 -5.35 0.56
CA LYS A 265 17.54 -5.28 0.50
C LYS A 265 18.01 -5.55 -0.94
N LEU A 266 18.92 -4.71 -1.44
CA LEU A 266 19.48 -4.81 -2.79
C LEU A 266 20.90 -5.39 -2.79
#